data_AF-A0A8J7NSA0-F1
#
_entry.id   AF-A0A8J7NSA0-F1
#
_cell.length_a   1.000
_cell.length_b   1.000
_cell.length_c   1.000
_cell.angle_alpha   90.00
_cell.angle_beta   90.00
_cell.angle_gamma   90.00
#
_symmetry.space_group_name_H-M   'P 1'
#
loop_
_entity.id
_entity.type
_entity.pdbx_description
1 polymer ?
#
loop_
_entity_poly.entity_id
_entity_poly.type
_entity_poly.pdbx_seq_one_letter_code
_entity_poly.pdbx_strand_id
1 'polypeptide(L)'
;DAVLPCYLSPDIRAVDLEIRWFRKDNFDLVCLYKSGQYNLVSPAYRDRAGLFLEKLHIGNVSLTLRDVRRSDHGQYTCMVLSEQMDDDTVIDLGVRGECLSVWFSFSQCQNSTTQHSTTLPSLHRQGH
;
A
#
# COMPACT_ATOMS: atom_id res chain seq x y z
N ASP A 1 1.71 -10.72 6.98
CA ASP A 1 1.23 -10.74 5.59
C ASP A 1 -0.25 -10.39 5.53
N ALA A 2 -0.72 -9.88 4.39
CA ALA A 2 -2.11 -9.53 4.16
C ALA A 2 -2.52 -9.83 2.70
N VAL A 3 -3.82 -9.93 2.48
CA VAL A 3 -4.44 -10.00 1.14
C VAL A 3 -5.48 -8.90 1.05
N LEU A 4 -5.39 -8.08 0.00
CA LEU A 4 -6.41 -7.08 -0.33
C LEU A 4 -7.35 -7.71 -1.36
N PRO A 5 -8.57 -8.10 -0.95
CA PRO A 5 -9.48 -8.84 -1.81
C PRO A 5 -10.00 -7.95 -2.95
N CYS A 6 -9.94 -8.45 -4.19
CA CYS A 6 -10.56 -7.84 -5.36
C CYS A 6 -10.95 -8.96 -6.34
N TYR A 7 -12.24 -9.00 -6.70
CA TYR A 7 -12.83 -10.06 -7.51
C TYR A 7 -13.73 -9.44 -8.58
N LEU A 8 -13.74 -10.03 -9.77
CA LEU A 8 -14.65 -9.63 -10.84
C LEU A 8 -16.03 -10.23 -10.61
N SER A 9 -17.07 -9.46 -10.87
CA SER A 9 -18.46 -9.92 -10.82
C SER A 9 -19.17 -9.55 -12.12
N PRO A 10 -19.70 -10.54 -12.88
CA PRO A 10 -19.61 -11.97 -12.64
C PRO A 10 -18.16 -12.49 -12.76
N ASP A 11 -17.91 -13.73 -12.30
CA ASP A 11 -16.60 -14.37 -12.41
C ASP A 11 -16.19 -14.52 -13.89
N ILE A 12 -15.51 -13.52 -14.41
CA ILE A 12 -14.94 -13.51 -15.76
C ILE A 12 -13.42 -13.68 -15.70
N ARG A 13 -12.84 -14.21 -16.77
CA ARG A 13 -11.39 -14.43 -16.84
C ARG A 13 -10.68 -13.08 -16.93
N ALA A 14 -9.80 -12.80 -15.98
CA ALA A 14 -9.01 -11.57 -15.94
C ALA A 14 -7.69 -11.65 -16.73
N VAL A 15 -7.40 -12.79 -17.37
CA VAL A 15 -6.12 -13.08 -18.04
C VAL A 15 -5.84 -12.08 -19.18
N ASP A 16 -6.89 -11.65 -19.88
CA ASP A 16 -6.82 -10.73 -21.02
C ASP A 16 -7.05 -9.27 -20.61
N LEU A 17 -7.21 -9.00 -19.31
CA LEU A 17 -7.47 -7.66 -18.78
C LEU A 17 -6.18 -6.99 -18.32
N GLU A 18 -6.22 -5.66 -18.24
CA GLU A 18 -5.20 -4.89 -17.56
C GLU A 18 -5.62 -4.66 -16.10
N ILE A 19 -4.74 -5.01 -15.16
CA ILE A 19 -4.98 -4.90 -13.72
C ILE A 19 -3.93 -3.98 -13.13
N ARG A 20 -4.40 -2.94 -12.44
CA ARG A 20 -3.54 -1.98 -11.74
C ARG A 20 -3.89 -1.96 -10.27
N TRP A 21 -2.85 -2.02 -9.44
CA TRP A 21 -2.95 -1.70 -8.04
C TRP A 21 -2.12 -0.47 -7.75
N PHE A 22 -2.74 0.56 -7.18
CA PHE A 22 -2.06 1.77 -6.78
C PHE A 22 -2.55 2.28 -5.42
N ARG A 23 -1.68 3.04 -4.78
CA ARG A 23 -1.99 3.75 -3.53
C ARG A 23 -2.90 4.93 -3.84
N LYS A 24 -4.01 5.07 -3.11
CA LYS A 24 -4.98 6.14 -3.37
C LYS A 24 -4.52 7.49 -2.84
N ASP A 25 -3.70 7.50 -1.80
CA ASP A 25 -3.18 8.69 -1.13
C ASP A 25 -2.13 9.45 -1.97
N ASN A 26 -1.31 8.73 -2.74
CA ASN A 26 -0.22 9.33 -3.51
C ASN A 26 -0.14 8.87 -4.97
N PHE A 27 -1.07 8.01 -5.42
CA PHE A 27 -1.12 7.43 -6.77
C PHE A 27 0.11 6.58 -7.13
N ASP A 28 0.88 6.11 -6.14
CA ASP A 28 2.01 5.22 -6.38
C ASP A 28 1.52 3.88 -6.93
N LEU A 29 1.96 3.55 -8.15
CA LEU A 29 1.67 2.26 -8.77
C LEU A 29 2.44 1.16 -8.03
N VAL A 30 1.68 0.29 -7.35
CA VAL A 30 2.22 -0.87 -6.65
C VAL A 30 2.63 -1.91 -7.68
N CYS A 31 1.67 -2.39 -8.48
CA CYS A 31 1.94 -3.34 -9.55
C CYS A 31 0.98 -3.19 -10.74
N LEU A 32 1.41 -3.73 -11.87
CA LEU A 32 0.69 -3.77 -13.13
C LEU A 32 0.72 -5.19 -13.68
N TYR A 33 -0.45 -5.70 -14.08
CA TYR A 33 -0.55 -6.85 -14.99
C TYR A 33 -1.16 -6.38 -16.30
N LYS A 34 -0.50 -6.64 -17.42
CA LYS A 34 -0.97 -6.27 -18.76
C LYS A 34 -0.40 -7.22 -19.79
N SER A 35 -1.24 -7.68 -20.72
CA SER A 35 -0.83 -8.53 -21.85
C SER A 35 -0.01 -9.76 -21.42
N GLY A 36 -0.45 -10.44 -20.35
CA GLY A 36 0.24 -11.62 -19.81
C GLY A 36 1.50 -11.35 -18.98
N GLN A 37 1.88 -10.09 -18.79
CA GLN A 37 3.09 -9.72 -18.06
C GLN A 37 2.75 -9.06 -16.72
N TYR A 38 3.35 -9.57 -15.65
CA TYR A 38 3.32 -8.94 -14.32
C TYR A 38 4.56 -8.08 -14.10
N ASN A 39 4.35 -6.84 -13.68
CA ASN A 39 5.38 -5.86 -13.40
C ASN A 39 5.15 -5.24 -12.03
N LEU A 40 6.17 -5.31 -11.18
CA LEU A 40 6.20 -4.65 -9.89
C LEU A 40 6.93 -3.31 -10.06
N VAL A 41 6.21 -2.21 -9.86
CA VAL A 41 6.69 -0.88 -10.28
C VAL A 41 7.32 -0.12 -9.12
N SER A 42 6.70 -0.14 -7.94
CA SER A 42 7.20 0.61 -6.79
C SER A 42 8.30 -0.15 -6.03
N PRO A 43 9.49 0.46 -5.82
CA PRO A 43 10.57 -0.13 -5.03
C PRO A 43 10.17 -0.48 -3.59
N ALA A 44 9.25 0.26 -2.97
CA ALA A 44 8.79 0.03 -1.61
C ALA A 44 8.06 -1.33 -1.44
N TYR A 45 7.52 -1.84 -2.54
CA TYR A 45 6.76 -3.08 -2.61
C TYR A 45 7.53 -4.22 -3.26
N ARG A 46 8.79 -3.99 -3.66
CA ARG A 46 9.67 -5.00 -4.27
C ARG A 46 9.71 -6.26 -3.41
N ASP A 47 9.49 -7.42 -4.06
CA ASP A 47 9.47 -8.76 -3.46
C ASP A 47 8.39 -9.00 -2.38
N ARG A 48 7.55 -7.99 -2.12
CA ARG A 48 6.50 -8.02 -1.09
C ARG A 48 5.11 -8.09 -1.70
N ALA A 49 4.87 -7.34 -2.77
CA ALA A 49 3.60 -7.32 -3.47
C ALA A 49 3.55 -8.35 -4.61
N GLY A 50 2.37 -8.93 -4.84
CA GLY A 50 2.13 -9.91 -5.89
C GLY A 50 0.64 -10.06 -6.21
N LEU A 51 0.32 -10.59 -7.38
CA LEU A 51 -1.05 -11.00 -7.75
C LEU A 51 -1.18 -12.52 -7.70
N PHE A 52 -2.40 -13.02 -7.53
CA PHE A 52 -2.73 -14.43 -7.73
C PHE A 52 -2.82 -14.76 -9.23
N LEU A 53 -1.68 -14.76 -9.92
CA LEU A 53 -1.62 -14.97 -11.37
C LEU A 53 -2.31 -16.28 -11.80
N GLU A 54 -2.18 -17.33 -10.99
CA GLU A 54 -2.82 -18.62 -11.21
C GLU A 54 -4.35 -18.58 -11.03
N LYS A 55 -4.92 -17.55 -10.40
CA LYS A 55 -6.37 -17.40 -10.16
C LYS A 55 -7.03 -16.31 -11.01
N LEU A 56 -6.28 -15.67 -11.93
CA LEU A 56 -6.87 -14.73 -12.89
C LEU A 56 -7.96 -15.39 -13.75
N HIS A 57 -7.85 -16.69 -14.03
CA HIS A 57 -8.83 -17.43 -14.82
C HIS A 57 -10.20 -17.57 -14.14
N ILE A 58 -10.31 -17.32 -12.83
CA ILE A 58 -11.57 -17.27 -12.07
C ILE A 58 -11.87 -15.86 -11.54
N GLY A 59 -11.29 -14.82 -12.16
CA GLY A 59 -11.59 -13.42 -11.83
C GLY A 59 -11.00 -12.92 -10.52
N ASN A 60 -10.09 -13.66 -9.88
CA ASN A 60 -9.42 -13.19 -8.67
C ASN A 60 -8.23 -12.30 -9.03
N VAL A 61 -8.37 -11.00 -8.79
CA VAL A 61 -7.37 -9.96 -9.08
C VAL A 61 -6.81 -9.35 -7.78
N SER A 62 -6.92 -10.09 -6.67
CA SER A 62 -6.50 -9.65 -5.34
C SER A 62 -4.99 -9.41 -5.24
N LEU A 63 -4.60 -8.42 -4.44
CA LEU A 63 -3.20 -8.15 -4.13
C LEU A 63 -2.76 -8.96 -2.90
N THR A 64 -1.63 -9.65 -3.02
CA THR A 64 -0.89 -10.18 -1.86
C THR A 64 0.16 -9.17 -1.43
N LEU A 65 0.28 -8.96 -0.12
CA LEU A 65 1.31 -8.10 0.47
C LEU A 65 2.00 -8.82 1.63
N ARG A 66 3.27 -9.16 1.43
CA ARG A 66 4.13 -9.81 2.42
C ARG A 66 4.88 -8.80 3.27
N ASP A 67 5.26 -9.20 4.48
CA ASP A 67 6.02 -8.37 5.42
C ASP A 67 5.33 -7.01 5.62
N VAL A 68 4.05 -7.00 6.04
CA VAL A 68 3.25 -5.77 6.17
C VAL A 68 3.84 -4.87 7.26
N ARG A 69 4.03 -3.60 6.91
CA ARG A 69 4.65 -2.54 7.70
C ARG A 69 3.63 -1.48 8.06
N ARG A 70 3.89 -0.69 9.10
CA ARG A 70 3.03 0.47 9.46
C ARG A 70 2.86 1.46 8.30
N SER A 71 3.88 1.62 7.46
CA SER A 71 3.84 2.50 6.28
C SER A 71 2.88 2.01 5.19
N ASP A 72 2.49 0.73 5.20
CA ASP A 72 1.52 0.20 4.25
C ASP A 72 0.08 0.53 4.67
N HIS A 73 -0.13 1.09 5.87
CA HIS A 73 -1.47 1.53 6.28
C HIS A 73 -2.04 2.51 5.25
N GLY A 74 -3.30 2.33 4.87
CA GLY A 74 -4.03 3.27 4.02
C GLY A 74 -4.82 2.61 2.90
N GLN A 75 -5.28 3.45 1.96
CA GLN A 75 -6.20 3.05 0.91
C GLN A 75 -5.46 2.64 -0.37
N TYR A 76 -5.91 1.53 -0.94
CA TYR A 76 -5.44 0.98 -2.20
C TYR A 76 -6.60 0.94 -3.19
N THR A 77 -6.33 1.24 -4.45
CA THR A 77 -7.28 1.08 -5.54
C THR A 77 -6.89 -0.11 -6.40
N CYS A 78 -7.84 -1.01 -6.60
CA CYS A 78 -7.81 -2.07 -7.60
C CYS A 78 -8.57 -1.53 -8.83
N MET A 79 -7.89 -1.36 -9.96
CA MET A 79 -8.47 -0.89 -11.22
C MET A 79 -8.30 -1.95 -12.29
N VAL A 80 -9.39 -2.25 -13.00
CA VAL A 80 -9.45 -3.29 -14.02
C VAL A 80 -9.96 -2.70 -15.33
N LEU A 81 -9.16 -2.87 -16.38
CA LEU A 81 -9.34 -2.22 -17.67
C LEU A 81 -9.42 -3.27 -18.79
N SER A 82 -10.30 -3.01 -19.75
CA SER A 82 -10.41 -3.66 -21.05
C SER A 82 -10.72 -2.63 -22.13
N GLU A 83 -10.89 -3.06 -23.38
CA GLU A 83 -11.36 -2.18 -24.45
C GLU A 83 -12.78 -1.62 -24.21
N GLN A 84 -13.59 -2.30 -23.39
CA GLN A 84 -15.03 -2.06 -23.25
C GLN A 84 -15.44 -1.72 -21.81
N MET A 85 -14.51 -1.83 -20.87
CA MET A 85 -14.77 -1.74 -19.42
C MET A 85 -13.60 -1.08 -18.72
N ASP A 86 -13.92 -0.15 -17.84
CA ASP A 86 -13.04 0.43 -16.84
C ASP A 86 -13.83 0.43 -15.52
N ASP A 87 -13.37 -0.32 -14.53
CA ASP A 87 -14.01 -0.41 -13.22
C ASP A 87 -12.94 -0.43 -12.12
N ASP A 88 -13.28 0.16 -10.97
CA ASP A 88 -12.35 0.28 -9.86
C ASP A 88 -13.04 0.13 -8.49
N THR A 89 -12.25 -0.29 -7.51
CA THR A 89 -12.70 -0.36 -6.13
C THR A 89 -11.58 0.00 -5.17
N VAL A 90 -11.97 0.56 -4.02
CA VAL A 90 -11.05 1.04 -2.99
C VAL A 90 -11.11 0.11 -1.79
N ILE A 91 -9.94 -0.37 -1.37
CA ILE A 91 -9.74 -1.24 -0.22
C ILE A 91 -8.89 -0.52 0.82
N ASP A 92 -9.29 -0.57 2.09
CA ASP A 92 -8.54 0.02 3.21
C ASP A 92 -7.69 -1.05 3.93
N LEU A 93 -6.39 -0.82 4.02
CA LEU A 93 -5.45 -1.65 4.79
C LEU A 93 -5.19 -1.02 6.16
N GLY A 94 -5.86 -1.52 7.18
CA GLY A 94 -5.60 -1.14 8.57
C GLY A 94 -4.44 -1.92 9.18
N VAL A 95 -3.28 -1.27 9.35
CA VAL A 95 -2.15 -1.84 10.12
C VAL A 95 -2.16 -1.30 11.55
N ARG A 96 -2.29 -2.19 12.54
CA ARG A 96 -2.20 -1.86 13.97
C ARG A 96 -0.82 -2.23 14.49
N GLY A 97 -0.18 -1.29 15.19
CA GLY A 97 1.05 -1.58 15.92
C GLY A 97 0.71 -2.05 17.32
N GLU A 98 1.16 -3.25 17.70
CA GLU A 98 1.22 -3.62 19.10
C GLU A 98 2.47 -2.98 19.70
N CYS A 99 2.26 -2.01 20.59
CA CYS A 99 3.33 -1.52 21.44
C CYS A 99 3.49 -2.55 22.57
N LEU A 100 4.45 -3.48 22.44
CA LEU A 100 4.82 -4.34 23.56
C LEU A 100 5.53 -3.46 24.59
N SER A 101 4.75 -2.89 25.50
CA SER A 101 5.24 -2.04 26.57
C SER A 101 6.02 -2.90 27.57
N VAL A 102 7.28 -3.15 27.26
CA VAL A 102 8.26 -3.68 28.21
C VAL A 102 9.37 -2.65 28.36
N TRP A 103 9.09 -1.69 29.25
CA TRP A 103 10.04 -0.94 30.07
C TRP A 103 10.92 0.19 29.51
N PHE A 104 10.72 0.71 28.30
CA PHE A 104 11.31 2.02 27.96
C PHE A 104 10.30 2.94 27.26
N SER A 105 10.07 4.09 27.89
CA SER A 105 9.30 5.30 27.52
C SER A 105 8.44 5.27 26.26
N PHE A 106 7.13 5.47 26.47
CA PHE A 106 6.03 5.62 25.51
C PHE A 106 6.21 6.65 24.37
N SER A 107 7.34 7.37 24.26
CA SER A 107 7.41 8.55 23.38
C SER A 107 7.88 8.29 21.93
N GLN A 108 8.31 7.07 21.57
CA GLN A 108 8.89 6.83 20.23
C GLN A 108 7.98 6.14 19.20
N CYS A 109 6.75 5.74 19.55
CA CYS A 109 5.83 5.20 18.55
C CYS A 109 5.01 6.26 17.78
N GLN A 110 5.08 7.54 18.17
CA GLN A 110 4.20 8.59 17.63
C GLN A 110 4.89 9.65 16.74
N ASN A 111 6.22 9.72 16.66
CA ASN A 111 6.90 10.88 16.04
C ASN A 111 7.58 10.59 14.68
N SER A 112 6.84 9.99 13.74
CA SER A 112 7.26 9.95 12.33
C SER A 112 6.25 10.66 11.43
N THR A 113 5.81 11.86 11.84
CA THR A 113 5.15 12.80 10.94
C THR A 113 6.01 14.06 10.91
N THR A 114 6.59 14.30 9.74
CA THR A 114 7.45 15.42 9.35
C THR A 114 6.88 16.77 9.77
N GLN A 115 7.58 17.50 10.66
CA GLN A 115 7.59 18.97 10.71
C GLN A 115 8.95 19.45 11.22
N HIS A 116 9.90 19.67 10.33
CA HIS A 116 11.05 20.54 10.63
C HIS A 116 10.70 21.95 10.15
N SER A 117 10.06 22.72 11.03
CA SER A 117 9.91 24.18 10.88
C SER A 117 10.25 24.85 12.21
N THR A 118 11.30 25.69 12.16
CA THR A 118 11.68 26.79 13.10
C THR A 118 11.98 26.39 14.56
N THR A 119 13.06 26.82 15.20
CA THR A 119 13.32 28.21 15.62
C THR A 119 14.75 28.34 16.20
N LEU A 120 15.40 29.51 16.06
CA LEU A 120 16.70 29.86 16.65
C LEU A 120 16.74 29.69 18.19
N PRO A 121 17.91 29.41 18.80
CA PRO A 121 18.08 29.55 20.24
C PRO A 121 18.43 31.00 20.62
N SER A 122 17.60 31.62 21.47
CA SER A 122 17.96 32.78 22.29
C SER A 122 17.94 32.37 23.75
N LEU A 123 19.08 32.48 24.45
CA LEU A 123 19.20 32.51 25.91
C LEU A 123 20.69 32.69 26.26
N HIS A 124 21.11 33.27 27.38
CA HIS A 124 20.69 34.42 28.16
C HIS A 124 21.92 34.72 29.04
N ARG A 125 22.24 36.00 29.15
CA ARG A 125 23.14 36.65 30.13
C ARG A 125 23.19 36.01 31.54
N GLN A 126 24.39 35.65 32.00
CA GLN A 126 24.91 35.71 33.38
C GLN A 126 26.43 35.98 33.22
N GLY A 127 27.13 36.95 33.84
CA GLY A 127 26.90 37.64 35.10
C GLY A 127 28.05 37.28 36.06
N HIS A 128 29.23 37.89 35.88
CA HIS A 128 30.25 38.24 36.89
C HIS A 128 31.28 39.17 36.26
#